data_AF-Q6S9A8-F1
#
_entry.id   AF-Q6S9A8-F1
#
_cell.length_a   1.000
_cell.length_b   1.000
_cell.length_c   1.000
_cell.angle_alpha   90.00
_cell.angle_beta   90.00
_cell.angle_gamma   90.00
#
_symmetry.space_group_name_H-M   'P 1'
#
loop_
_entity.id
_entity.type
_entity.pdbx_description
1 polymer ?
#
loop_
_entity_poly.entity_id
_entity_poly.type
_entity_poly.pdbx_seq_one_letter_code
_entity_poly.pdbx_strand_id
1 'polypeptide(L)'
;NDPDHQWIAAHLSWNGGANDGWLPAQARTRSVANTPVVMGYYARPDIPIHYLLADTFTICDQYFSSLLGGTMPNRLYWISATVNPDGDQGGPQIVEPAIQPKLTFTWRIMPQNLSDAGISWKVYNSKLLGGLNDTSLSRNGYVGS
;
A
#
# COMPACT_ATOMS: atom_id res chain seq x y z
N ASN A 1 12.25 10.13 -8.11
CA ASN A 1 11.74 9.24 -9.18
C ASN A 1 10.92 8.15 -8.55
N ASP A 2 9.63 8.10 -8.86
CA ASP A 2 8.64 7.15 -8.32
C ASP A 2 7.98 6.44 -9.51
N PRO A 3 8.19 5.13 -9.70
CA PRO A 3 7.45 4.35 -10.67
C PRO A 3 5.95 4.34 -10.34
N ASP A 4 5.13 4.30 -11.38
CA ASP A 4 3.70 4.12 -11.22
C ASP A 4 3.38 2.75 -10.62
N HIS A 5 2.69 2.78 -9.48
CA HIS A 5 2.27 1.62 -8.72
C HIS A 5 0.75 1.60 -8.55
N GLN A 6 0.02 2.34 -9.38
CA GLN A 6 -1.45 2.28 -9.42
C GLN A 6 -1.93 1.01 -10.13
N TRP A 7 -3.19 0.66 -9.89
CA TRP A 7 -3.85 -0.54 -10.41
C TRP A 7 -3.52 -0.81 -11.88
N ILE A 8 -3.75 0.18 -12.76
CA ILE A 8 -3.58 0.02 -14.20
C ILE A 8 -2.13 -0.28 -14.58
N ALA A 9 -1.18 0.52 -14.08
CA ALA A 9 0.24 0.34 -14.42
C ALA A 9 0.78 -0.99 -13.89
N ALA A 10 0.38 -1.39 -12.68
CA ALA A 10 0.79 -2.64 -12.06
C ALA A 10 0.28 -3.86 -12.84
N HIS A 11 -0.99 -3.87 -13.26
CA HIS A 11 -1.56 -4.97 -14.05
C HIS A 11 -1.02 -5.04 -15.48
N LEU A 12 -0.75 -3.88 -16.11
CA LEU A 12 -0.08 -3.84 -17.41
C LEU A 12 1.36 -4.34 -17.32
N SER A 13 2.06 -4.06 -16.21
CA SER A 13 3.42 -4.58 -15.97
C SER A 13 3.43 -6.09 -15.81
N TRP A 14 2.45 -6.61 -15.04
CA TRP A 14 2.25 -8.04 -14.84
C TRP A 14 1.86 -8.79 -16.12
N ASN A 15 1.17 -8.13 -17.04
CA ASN A 15 0.81 -8.64 -18.37
C ASN A 15 0.23 -10.06 -18.34
N GLY A 16 -0.82 -10.26 -17.53
CA GLY A 16 -1.50 -11.57 -17.43
C GLY A 16 -0.62 -12.72 -16.95
N GLY A 17 0.47 -12.44 -16.24
CA GLY A 17 1.41 -13.44 -15.74
C GLY A 17 2.72 -13.53 -16.54
N ALA A 18 2.82 -12.91 -17.71
CA ALA A 18 4.06 -12.88 -18.49
C ALA A 18 5.16 -12.05 -17.82
N ASN A 19 4.77 -11.07 -16.98
CA ASN A 19 5.67 -10.24 -16.16
C ASN A 19 6.74 -9.48 -16.97
N ASP A 20 6.42 -9.08 -18.19
CA ASP A 20 7.32 -8.43 -19.16
C ASP A 20 6.88 -7.02 -19.58
N GLY A 21 5.79 -6.50 -18.99
CA GLY A 21 5.15 -5.24 -19.39
C GLY A 21 5.69 -3.98 -18.72
N TRP A 22 6.73 -4.07 -17.89
CA TRP A 22 7.17 -3.01 -16.98
C TRP A 22 7.51 -1.68 -17.67
N LEU A 23 8.42 -1.67 -18.65
CA LEU A 23 8.82 -0.43 -19.34
C LEU A 23 7.66 0.21 -20.12
N PRO A 24 6.90 -0.53 -20.96
CA PRO A 24 5.74 0.03 -21.66
C PRO A 24 4.65 0.55 -20.72
N ALA A 25 4.40 -0.12 -19.59
CA ALA A 25 3.41 0.32 -18.61
C ALA A 25 3.80 1.67 -17.99
N GLN A 26 5.07 1.82 -17.61
CA GLN A 26 5.59 3.05 -16.99
C GLN A 26 5.65 4.21 -17.98
N ALA A 27 6.00 3.96 -19.24
CA ALA A 27 6.04 4.99 -20.28
C ALA A 27 4.68 5.69 -20.53
N ARG A 28 3.57 5.09 -20.08
CA ARG A 28 2.23 5.68 -20.19
C ARG A 28 2.00 6.83 -19.21
N THR A 29 2.69 6.84 -18.07
CA THR A 29 2.42 7.78 -16.98
C THR A 29 3.67 8.49 -16.45
N ARG A 30 4.86 8.02 -16.82
CA ARG A 30 6.14 8.58 -16.38
C ARG A 30 6.87 9.22 -17.55
N SER A 31 7.72 10.20 -17.24
CA SER A 31 8.59 10.83 -18.23
C SER A 31 9.59 9.82 -18.81
N VAL A 32 10.08 10.10 -20.01
CA VAL A 32 11.13 9.28 -20.66
C VAL A 32 12.35 9.11 -19.75
N ALA A 33 12.76 10.18 -19.06
CA ALA A 33 13.88 10.14 -18.11
C ALA A 33 13.63 9.22 -16.90
N ASN A 34 12.37 9.05 -16.48
CA ASN A 34 12.01 8.27 -15.29
C ASN A 34 11.54 6.85 -15.60
N THR A 35 11.21 6.53 -16.86
CA THR A 35 10.76 5.20 -17.27
C THR A 35 11.77 4.10 -16.94
N PRO A 36 13.09 4.26 -17.18
CA PRO A 36 14.08 3.21 -16.88
C PRO A 36 14.22 2.88 -15.39
N VAL A 37 13.78 3.77 -14.50
CA VAL A 37 13.93 3.60 -13.04
C VAL A 37 13.20 2.36 -12.53
N VAL A 38 12.13 1.90 -13.20
CA VAL A 38 11.39 0.69 -12.83
C VAL A 38 12.22 -0.60 -12.92
N MET A 39 13.27 -0.59 -13.75
CA MET A 39 14.17 -1.74 -13.93
C MET A 39 15.40 -1.66 -13.01
N GLY A 40 15.54 -0.59 -12.22
CA GLY A 40 16.64 -0.41 -11.30
C GLY A 40 16.53 -1.33 -10.09
N TYR A 41 17.67 -1.73 -9.55
CA TYR A 41 17.77 -2.47 -8.29
C TYR A 41 18.93 -1.90 -7.47
N TYR A 42 18.86 -2.09 -6.15
CA TYR A 42 19.93 -1.71 -5.23
C TYR A 42 20.85 -2.89 -4.94
N ALA A 43 22.15 -2.65 -4.96
CA ALA A 43 23.17 -3.56 -4.50
C ALA A 43 23.42 -3.39 -2.99
N ARG A 44 24.18 -4.33 -2.40
CA ARG A 44 24.58 -4.29 -0.98
C ARG A 44 25.12 -2.94 -0.51
N PRO A 45 26.04 -2.29 -1.24
CA PRO A 45 26.59 -1.00 -0.83
C PRO A 45 25.58 0.16 -0.83
N ASP A 46 24.47 0.05 -1.58
CA ASP A 46 23.48 1.12 -1.70
C ASP A 46 22.55 1.19 -0.48
N ILE A 47 22.29 0.04 0.15
CA ILE A 47 21.36 -0.10 1.29
C ILE A 47 21.96 -0.96 2.43
N PRO A 48 23.13 -0.59 2.99
CA PRO A 48 23.90 -1.44 3.90
C PRO A 48 23.14 -1.83 5.17
N ILE A 49 22.28 -0.95 5.68
CA ILE A 49 21.44 -1.23 6.86
C ILE A 49 20.41 -2.33 6.56
N HIS A 50 19.80 -2.35 5.36
CA HIS A 50 18.83 -3.37 5.00
C HIS A 50 19.47 -4.75 4.88
N TYR A 51 20.68 -4.81 4.30
CA TYR A 51 21.42 -6.06 4.23
C TYR A 51 21.93 -6.52 5.59
N LEU A 52 22.34 -5.61 6.48
CA LEU A 52 22.67 -5.98 7.87
C LEU A 52 21.47 -6.65 8.57
N LEU A 53 20.27 -6.09 8.42
CA LEU A 53 19.05 -6.69 8.98
C LEU A 53 18.74 -8.05 8.35
N ALA A 54 18.87 -8.17 7.03
CA ALA A 54 18.64 -9.43 6.31
C ALA A 54 19.65 -10.52 6.69
N ASP A 55 20.90 -10.16 6.98
CA ASP A 55 21.94 -11.09 7.42
C ASP A 55 21.77 -11.49 8.90
N THR A 56 21.08 -10.67 9.71
CA THR A 56 20.90 -10.89 11.16
C THR A 56 19.59 -11.60 11.50
N PHE A 57 18.54 -11.38 10.71
CA PHE A 57 17.17 -11.85 10.98
C PHE A 57 16.59 -12.64 9.81
N THR A 58 15.49 -13.34 10.06
CA THR A 58 14.74 -14.03 9.00
C THR A 58 14.08 -13.04 8.05
N ILE A 59 14.21 -13.31 6.76
CA ILE A 59 13.49 -12.61 5.69
C ILE A 59 12.42 -13.52 5.07
N CYS A 60 11.37 -12.90 4.54
CA CYS A 60 10.35 -13.57 3.73
C CYS A 60 10.53 -13.12 2.28
N ASP A 61 11.30 -13.88 1.50
CA ASP A 61 11.58 -13.60 0.08
C ASP A 61 10.36 -13.80 -0.84
N GLN A 62 9.32 -14.46 -0.34
CA GLN A 62 8.02 -14.66 -1.00
C GLN A 62 6.87 -13.93 -0.28
N TYR A 63 7.13 -12.69 0.17
CA TYR A 63 6.10 -11.82 0.74
C TYR A 63 5.54 -10.85 -0.31
N PHE A 64 4.23 -10.92 -0.57
CA PHE A 64 3.56 -10.11 -1.59
C PHE A 64 2.54 -9.16 -0.99
N SER A 65 2.33 -8.03 -1.66
CA SER A 65 1.18 -7.15 -1.40
C SER A 65 -0.13 -7.92 -1.61
N SER A 66 -1.13 -7.67 -0.77
CA SER A 66 -2.45 -8.30 -0.91
C SER A 66 -3.18 -7.88 -2.18
N LEU A 67 -2.92 -6.67 -2.67
CA LEU A 67 -3.43 -6.15 -3.93
C LEU A 67 -2.29 -5.69 -4.84
N LEU A 68 -2.34 -6.06 -6.12
CA LEU A 68 -1.48 -5.50 -7.16
C LEU A 68 -1.93 -4.07 -7.52
N GLY A 69 -1.57 -3.09 -6.68
CA GLY A 69 -2.00 -1.70 -6.86
C GLY A 69 -1.47 -0.75 -5.80
N GLY A 70 -2.20 0.35 -5.60
CA GLY A 70 -1.76 1.50 -4.82
C GLY A 70 -1.49 1.24 -3.33
N THR A 71 -0.95 2.27 -2.68
CA THR A 71 -0.67 2.32 -1.24
C THR A 71 -1.93 2.16 -0.39
N MET A 72 -3.00 2.90 -0.64
CA MET A 72 -4.19 2.95 0.21
C MET A 72 -4.91 1.58 0.28
N PRO A 73 -5.21 0.89 -0.84
CA PRO A 73 -5.79 -0.46 -0.78
C PRO A 73 -4.94 -1.46 0.02
N ASN A 74 -3.61 -1.44 -0.16
CA ASN A 74 -2.70 -2.33 0.55
C ASN A 74 -2.59 -1.99 2.05
N ARG A 75 -2.67 -0.70 2.41
CA ARG A 75 -2.78 -0.28 3.82
C ARG A 75 -4.09 -0.75 4.44
N LEU A 76 -5.19 -0.76 3.67
CA LEU A 76 -6.49 -1.25 4.11
C LEU A 76 -6.47 -2.77 4.36
N TYR A 77 -5.83 -3.54 3.46
CA TYR A 77 -5.56 -4.95 3.69
C TYR A 77 -4.71 -5.19 4.94
N TRP A 78 -3.63 -4.43 5.13
CA TRP A 78 -2.74 -4.58 6.28
C TRP A 78 -3.48 -4.46 7.63
N ILE A 79 -4.50 -3.60 7.69
CA ILE A 79 -5.26 -3.37 8.93
C ILE A 79 -6.55 -4.18 9.08
N SER A 80 -7.18 -4.53 7.97
CA SER A 80 -8.54 -5.09 7.98
C SER A 80 -8.70 -6.39 7.22
N ALA A 81 -7.63 -6.88 6.59
CA ALA A 81 -7.60 -8.08 5.76
C ALA A 81 -8.55 -8.07 4.54
N THR A 82 -9.17 -6.93 4.21
CA THR A 82 -10.08 -6.81 3.07
C THR A 82 -10.11 -5.39 2.50
N VAL A 83 -10.55 -5.26 1.26
CA VAL A 83 -10.96 -3.99 0.62
C VAL A 83 -12.47 -3.95 0.33
N ASN A 84 -13.20 -4.93 0.87
CA ASN A 84 -14.61 -5.21 0.63
C ASN A 84 -14.96 -5.41 -0.86
N PRO A 85 -14.49 -6.51 -1.48
CA PRO A 85 -14.70 -6.78 -2.91
C PRO A 85 -16.19 -6.83 -3.31
N ASP A 86 -17.07 -7.21 -2.39
CA ASP A 86 -18.53 -7.31 -2.63
C ASP A 86 -19.23 -5.94 -2.67
N GLY A 87 -18.58 -4.88 -2.19
CA GLY A 87 -19.03 -3.49 -2.31
C GLY A 87 -20.17 -3.05 -1.37
N ASP A 88 -20.71 -3.94 -0.56
CA ASP A 88 -21.81 -3.70 0.39
C ASP A 88 -21.42 -2.91 1.67
N GLN A 89 -20.13 -2.70 1.93
CA GLN A 89 -19.61 -2.04 3.14
C GLN A 89 -18.72 -0.83 2.83
N GLY A 90 -18.88 -0.23 1.64
CA GLY A 90 -18.16 0.98 1.20
C GLY A 90 -16.93 0.73 0.33
N GLY A 91 -16.64 -0.54 -0.02
CA GLY A 91 -15.68 -0.90 -1.07
C GLY A 91 -16.32 -1.08 -2.45
N PRO A 92 -15.65 -1.74 -3.42
CA PRO A 92 -14.26 -2.19 -3.35
C PRO A 92 -13.30 -1.01 -3.45
N GLN A 93 -12.37 -0.91 -2.50
CA GLN A 93 -11.35 0.14 -2.52
C GLN A 93 -10.06 -0.36 -3.19
N ILE A 94 -9.96 -0.17 -4.50
CA ILE A 94 -8.84 -0.70 -5.33
C ILE A 94 -7.93 0.37 -5.95
N VAL A 95 -8.27 1.65 -5.80
CA VAL A 95 -7.51 2.79 -6.34
C VAL A 95 -7.16 3.79 -5.24
N GLU A 96 -6.19 4.66 -5.49
CA GLU A 96 -5.97 5.82 -4.62
C GLU A 96 -7.12 6.84 -4.76
N PRO A 97 -7.74 7.29 -3.66
CA PRO A 97 -8.74 8.34 -3.73
C PRO A 97 -8.08 9.70 -4.02
N ALA A 98 -8.68 10.49 -4.92
CA ALA A 98 -8.18 11.83 -5.25
C ALA A 98 -8.23 12.82 -4.07
N ILE A 99 -9.15 12.62 -3.12
CA ILE A 99 -9.31 13.45 -1.91
C ILE A 99 -9.66 12.52 -0.74
N GLN A 100 -8.87 12.57 0.33
CA GLN A 100 -9.20 11.96 1.62
C GLN A 100 -9.89 12.99 2.54
N PRO A 101 -10.89 12.64 3.36
CA PRO A 101 -11.49 11.32 3.59
C PRO A 101 -12.92 11.28 3.01
N LYS A 102 -13.09 10.78 1.78
CA LYS A 102 -14.44 10.57 1.20
C LYS A 102 -14.98 9.15 1.37
N LEU A 103 -14.26 8.27 2.07
CA LEU A 103 -14.59 6.85 2.16
C LEU A 103 -14.95 6.49 3.59
N THR A 104 -16.17 5.96 3.75
CA THR A 104 -16.68 5.39 5.00
C THR A 104 -16.76 3.88 4.81
N PHE A 105 -16.04 3.14 5.65
CA PHE A 105 -16.00 1.68 5.63
C PHE A 105 -16.71 1.15 6.87
N THR A 106 -17.59 0.16 6.69
CA THR A 106 -18.44 -0.35 7.80
C THR A 106 -18.03 -1.73 8.31
N TRP A 107 -16.98 -2.33 7.75
CA TRP A 107 -16.49 -3.64 8.19
C TRP A 107 -15.57 -3.54 9.42
N ARG A 108 -15.37 -4.70 10.04
CA ARG A 108 -14.56 -4.85 11.25
C ARG A 108 -13.06 -4.88 10.94
N ILE A 109 -12.25 -4.20 11.76
CA ILE A 109 -10.80 -4.05 11.57
C ILE A 109 -9.99 -4.55 12.78
N MET A 110 -8.71 -4.86 12.59
CA MET A 110 -7.85 -5.44 13.64
C MET A 110 -7.80 -4.59 14.94
N PRO A 111 -7.66 -3.25 14.90
CA PRO A 111 -7.67 -2.45 16.12
C PRO A 111 -8.95 -2.54 16.96
N GLN A 112 -10.12 -2.77 16.36
CA GLN A 112 -11.35 -2.99 17.11
C GLN A 112 -11.28 -4.32 17.88
N ASN A 113 -10.70 -5.36 17.28
CA ASN A 113 -10.48 -6.63 17.97
C ASN A 113 -9.53 -6.48 19.17
N LEU A 114 -8.48 -5.66 19.05
CA LEU A 114 -7.59 -5.37 20.18
C LEU A 114 -8.31 -4.58 21.28
N SER A 115 -9.08 -3.55 20.91
CA SER A 115 -9.85 -2.76 21.87
C SER A 115 -10.84 -3.62 22.67
N ASP A 116 -11.61 -4.48 22.01
CA ASP A 116 -12.59 -5.35 22.68
C ASP A 116 -11.90 -6.39 23.59
N ALA A 117 -10.67 -6.79 23.25
CA ALA A 117 -9.84 -7.66 24.08
C ALA A 117 -9.11 -6.92 25.23
N GLY A 118 -9.30 -5.59 25.37
CA GLY A 118 -8.60 -4.78 26.37
C GLY A 118 -7.10 -4.60 26.09
N ILE A 119 -6.64 -4.85 24.86
CA ILE A 119 -5.25 -4.72 24.44
C ILE A 119 -5.00 -3.32 23.90
N SER A 120 -4.07 -2.59 24.53
CA SER A 120 -3.71 -1.24 24.09
C SER A 120 -2.98 -1.25 22.76
N TRP A 121 -3.31 -0.31 21.86
CA TRP A 121 -2.66 -0.14 20.57
C TRP A 121 -2.52 1.34 20.22
N LYS A 122 -1.57 1.66 19.33
CA LYS A 122 -1.31 3.03 18.84
C LYS A 122 -0.80 2.98 17.41
N VAL A 123 -1.10 4.03 16.64
CA VAL A 123 -0.52 4.27 15.31
C VAL A 123 0.41 5.47 15.41
N TYR A 124 1.64 5.31 14.93
CA TYR A 124 2.65 6.36 14.90
C TYR A 124 2.91 6.76 13.44
N ASN A 125 2.79 8.05 13.14
CA ASN A 125 3.07 8.61 11.81
C ASN A 125 3.86 9.92 11.95
N SER A 126 4.64 10.24 10.92
CA SER A 126 5.35 11.52 10.79
C SER A 126 4.36 12.70 10.72
N LYS A 127 4.73 13.82 11.34
CA LYS A 127 3.93 15.06 11.33
C LYS A 127 4.09 15.90 10.05
N LEU A 128 4.96 15.49 9.12
CA LEU A 128 5.56 16.37 8.12
C LEU A 128 4.59 16.88 7.03
N LEU A 129 3.41 16.26 6.86
CA LEU A 129 2.45 16.62 5.80
C LEU A 129 1.01 16.87 6.27
N GLY A 130 0.76 16.99 7.59
CA GLY A 130 -0.59 17.24 8.10
C GLY A 130 -1.65 16.26 7.54
N GLY A 131 -2.93 16.66 7.53
CA GLY A 131 -4.09 15.82 7.13
C GLY A 131 -4.13 15.31 5.68
N LEU A 132 -3.04 15.44 4.90
CA LEU A 132 -2.87 14.79 3.59
C LEU A 132 -2.16 13.43 3.69
N ASN A 133 -1.41 13.22 4.77
CA ASN A 133 -0.83 11.92 5.15
C ASN A 133 -1.77 11.12 6.07
N ASP A 134 -3.04 11.51 6.11
CA ASP A 134 -4.03 10.83 6.92
C ASP A 134 -4.08 9.37 6.46
N THR A 135 -3.65 8.48 7.32
CA THR A 135 -4.04 7.09 7.21
C THR A 135 -5.56 7.05 7.44
N SER A 136 -6.25 6.04 6.91
CA SER A 136 -7.66 5.76 7.28
C SER A 136 -7.90 5.63 8.80
N LEU A 137 -6.83 5.69 9.61
CA LEU A 137 -6.81 5.61 11.06
C LEU A 137 -6.57 6.96 11.77
N SER A 138 -5.89 7.92 11.15
CA SER A 138 -5.36 9.10 11.87
C SER A 138 -6.33 10.28 11.96
N ARG A 139 -7.24 10.41 11.00
CA ARG A 139 -8.53 11.09 11.23
C ARG A 139 -9.45 9.99 11.65
N ASN A 140 -9.72 9.89 12.97
CA ASN A 140 -10.85 9.16 13.56
C ASN A 140 -11.72 8.54 12.46
N GLY A 141 -11.32 7.36 11.97
CA GLY A 141 -12.19 6.56 11.14
C GLY A 141 -13.34 6.33 12.10
N TYR A 142 -14.42 7.08 11.92
CA TYR A 142 -15.56 7.13 12.82
C TYR A 142 -16.18 5.74 12.80
N VAL A 143 -15.58 4.84 13.55
CA VAL A 143 -16.23 3.76 14.26
C VAL A 143 -16.93 4.46 15.42
N GLY A 144 -17.98 5.20 15.07
CA GLY A 144 -18.93 5.65 16.06
C GLY A 144 -19.60 4.41 16.63
N SER A 145 -19.49 4.25 17.94
CA SER A 145 -20.64 3.85 18.74
C SER A 145 -21.82 4.76 18.46
#